data_AF-A0A5D4GY37-F1
#
_entry.id   AF-A0A5D4GY37-F1
#
_cell.length_a   1.000
_cell.length_b   1.000
_cell.length_c   1.000
_cell.angle_alpha   90.00
_cell.angle_beta   90.00
_cell.angle_gamma   90.00
#
_symmetry.space_group_name_H-M   'P 1'
#
loop_
_entity.id
_entity.type
_entity.pdbx_description
1 polymer ?
#
loop_
_entity_poly.entity_id
_entity_poly.type
_entity_poly.pdbx_seq_one_letter_code
_entity_poly.pdbx_strand_id
1 'polypeptide(L)'
;MANYKRGPEIVATTDAMKQPATGGKSLASTFPSFCPPHLSSERWREAEKRRNAPDHIRKSRAARRLAHAGAMEPEGVSLSNQYEVRGAHNVTVPVILEIVDTLWAFRLLDWAPGDTLYLSYDAIREIIAQEQRRPADTWSLIPPRFASSCSPGELEDFRHGNPTPSKRQKQSVHQ
;
A
#
# COMPACT_ATOMS: atom_id res chain seq x y z
N MET A 1 8.14 -33.12 -31.73
CA MET A 1 7.54 -31.76 -31.61
C MET A 1 6.13 -31.83 -32.16
N ALA A 2 5.12 -31.88 -31.30
CA ALA A 2 3.72 -31.95 -31.73
C ALA A 2 3.15 -30.53 -31.90
N ASN A 3 2.86 -30.16 -33.15
CA ASN A 3 2.16 -28.93 -33.51
C ASN A 3 0.67 -29.06 -33.16
N TYR A 4 0.27 -28.50 -32.01
CA TYR A 4 -1.15 -28.35 -31.67
C TYR A 4 -1.76 -27.21 -32.51
N LYS A 5 -2.45 -27.56 -33.61
CA LYS A 5 -3.35 -26.64 -34.30
C LYS A 5 -4.51 -26.31 -33.33
N ARG A 6 -4.60 -25.06 -32.89
CA ARG A 6 -5.76 -24.57 -32.13
C ARG A 6 -7.02 -24.71 -32.99
N GLY A 7 -8.04 -25.38 -32.46
CA GLY A 7 -9.32 -25.55 -33.14
C GLY A 7 -10.03 -24.22 -33.41
N PRO A 8 -10.93 -24.17 -34.40
CA PRO A 8 -11.60 -22.94 -34.85
C PRO A 8 -12.41 -22.23 -33.74
N GLU A 9 -12.86 -22.96 -32.72
CA GLU A 9 -13.55 -22.40 -31.55
C GLU A 9 -12.65 -21.46 -30.73
N ILE A 10 -11.37 -21.79 -30.57
CA ILE A 10 -10.43 -20.99 -29.77
C ILE A 10 -10.14 -19.67 -30.49
N VAL A 11 -10.05 -19.71 -31.82
CA VAL A 11 -9.81 -18.53 -32.66
C VAL A 11 -11.02 -17.58 -32.63
N ALA A 12 -12.23 -18.11 -32.79
CA ALA A 12 -13.46 -17.30 -32.70
C ALA A 12 -13.61 -16.62 -31.33
N THR A 13 -13.22 -17.30 -30.26
CA THR A 13 -13.27 -16.74 -28.90
C THR A 13 -12.21 -15.66 -28.69
N THR A 14 -11.03 -15.80 -29.29
CA THR A 14 -9.97 -14.79 -29.18
C THR A 14 -10.26 -13.54 -30.01
N ASP A 15 -10.90 -13.69 -31.18
CA ASP A 15 -11.31 -12.54 -31.99
C ASP A 15 -12.48 -11.78 -31.37
N ALA A 16 -13.40 -12.45 -30.68
CA ALA A 16 -14.45 -11.80 -29.89
C ALA A 16 -13.89 -10.94 -28.74
N MET A 17 -12.78 -11.36 -28.11
CA MET A 17 -12.12 -10.60 -27.04
C MET A 17 -11.28 -9.42 -27.55
N LYS A 18 -10.91 -9.39 -28.84
CA LYS A 18 -10.16 -8.29 -29.46
C LYS A 18 -11.06 -7.19 -30.00
N GLN A 19 -12.36 -7.39 -30.07
CA GLN A 19 -13.28 -6.33 -30.44
C GLN A 19 -13.35 -5.29 -29.30
N PRO A 20 -13.00 -4.02 -29.55
CA PRO A 20 -13.21 -2.98 -28.56
C PRO A 20 -14.71 -2.90 -28.28
N ALA A 21 -15.09 -3.01 -27.01
CA ALA A 21 -16.48 -2.97 -26.57
C ALA A 21 -17.14 -1.69 -27.12
N THR A 22 -17.97 -1.86 -28.16
CA THR A 22 -18.70 -0.79 -28.80
C THR A 22 -19.73 -0.23 -27.82
N GLY A 23 -19.43 0.91 -27.20
CA GLY A 23 -20.40 1.88 -26.67
C GLY A 23 -21.32 1.45 -25.52
N GLY A 24 -21.14 0.27 -24.93
CA GLY A 24 -21.93 -0.18 -23.78
C GLY A 24 -21.40 0.39 -22.47
N LYS A 25 -22.26 1.04 -21.67
CA LYS A 25 -21.96 1.30 -20.25
C LYS A 25 -21.50 -0.02 -19.63
N SER A 26 -20.32 -0.03 -19.02
CA SER A 26 -19.75 -1.22 -18.38
C SER A 26 -20.80 -1.89 -17.51
N LEU A 27 -21.00 -3.21 -17.65
CA LEU A 27 -21.87 -4.00 -16.76
C LEU A 27 -21.48 -3.82 -15.28
N ALA A 28 -20.24 -3.42 -15.00
CA ALA A 28 -19.79 -3.06 -13.65
C ALA A 28 -20.56 -1.86 -13.06
N SER A 29 -21.15 -0.97 -13.87
CA SER A 29 -21.99 0.13 -13.38
C SER A 29 -23.41 -0.28 -13.02
N THR A 30 -23.82 -1.51 -13.37
CA THR A 30 -25.15 -2.06 -13.10
C THR A 30 -25.22 -2.73 -11.72
N PHE A 31 -24.07 -3.08 -11.15
CA PHE A 31 -24.01 -3.59 -9.79
C PHE A 31 -23.96 -2.42 -8.82
N PRO A 32 -24.91 -2.29 -7.87
CA PRO A 32 -24.79 -1.30 -6.80
C PRO A 32 -23.43 -1.50 -6.14
N SER A 33 -22.66 -0.43 -5.98
CA SER A 33 -21.42 -0.41 -5.21
C SER A 33 -21.74 -0.98 -3.83
N PHE A 34 -21.48 -2.27 -3.67
CA PHE A 34 -22.01 -3.05 -2.55
C PHE A 34 -21.31 -2.57 -1.28
N CYS A 35 -22.02 -1.80 -0.47
CA CYS A 35 -21.57 -1.47 0.87
C CYS A 35 -21.63 -2.77 1.69
N PRO A 36 -20.50 -3.29 2.22
CA PRO A 36 -20.54 -4.45 3.07
C PRO A 36 -21.48 -4.18 4.25
N PRO A 37 -22.27 -5.16 4.71
CA PRO A 37 -23.33 -4.96 5.71
C PRO A 37 -22.82 -4.46 7.07
N HIS A 38 -21.50 -4.49 7.30
CA HIS A 38 -20.83 -4.04 8.52
C HIS A 38 -20.20 -2.64 8.43
N LEU A 39 -20.25 -1.97 7.27
CA LEU A 39 -19.69 -0.62 7.09
C LEU A 39 -20.81 0.40 6.85
N SER A 40 -20.68 1.57 7.49
CA SER A 40 -21.52 2.72 7.12
C SER A 40 -21.18 3.18 5.69
N SER A 41 -22.14 3.80 5.01
CA SER A 41 -21.97 4.32 3.64
C SER A 41 -20.82 5.32 3.50
N GLU A 42 -20.46 6.02 4.59
CA GLU A 42 -19.33 6.94 4.66
C GLU A 42 -17.99 6.19 4.78
N ARG A 43 -17.91 5.17 5.63
CA ARG A 43 -16.71 4.31 5.75
C ARG A 43 -16.46 3.54 4.46
N TRP A 44 -17.51 3.11 3.77
CA TRP A 44 -17.40 2.48 2.46
C TRP A 44 -16.83 3.43 1.40
N ARG A 45 -17.38 4.65 1.28
CA ARG A 45 -16.86 5.66 0.35
C ARG A 45 -15.40 6.01 0.61
N GLU A 46 -15.01 6.08 1.88
CA GLU A 46 -13.62 6.33 2.24
C GLU A 46 -12.71 5.15 1.88
N ALA A 47 -13.15 3.91 2.12
CA ALA A 47 -12.42 2.71 1.71
C ALA A 47 -12.29 2.62 0.18
N GLU A 48 -13.36 2.93 -0.56
CA GLU A 48 -13.37 2.96 -2.01
C GLU A 48 -12.42 4.03 -2.58
N LYS A 49 -12.41 5.24 -2.00
CA LYS A 49 -11.44 6.28 -2.32
C LYS A 49 -10.00 5.84 -2.08
N ARG A 50 -9.74 5.07 -1.01
CA ARG A 50 -8.41 4.52 -0.72
C ARG A 50 -8.00 3.45 -1.74
N ARG A 51 -8.93 2.59 -2.17
CA ARG A 51 -8.72 1.53 -3.16
C ARG A 51 -8.52 2.08 -4.58
N ASN A 52 -9.16 3.20 -4.91
CA ASN A 52 -9.08 3.89 -6.20
C ASN A 52 -8.05 5.03 -6.22
N ALA A 53 -7.16 5.10 -5.22
CA ALA A 53 -6.09 6.08 -5.22
C ALA A 53 -5.10 5.82 -6.38
N PRO A 54 -4.36 6.85 -6.84
CA PRO A 54 -3.26 6.67 -7.80
C PRO A 54 -2.28 5.56 -7.38
N ASP A 55 -1.70 4.87 -8.36
CA ASP A 55 -0.87 3.68 -8.14
C ASP A 55 0.27 3.90 -7.14
N HIS A 56 1.04 4.97 -7.30
CA HIS A 56 2.15 5.34 -6.41
C HIS A 56 1.70 5.52 -4.95
N ILE A 57 0.49 6.05 -4.72
CA ILE A 57 -0.09 6.21 -3.37
C ILE A 57 -0.46 4.85 -2.80
N ARG A 58 -1.07 3.96 -3.61
CA ARG A 58 -1.45 2.61 -3.18
C ARG A 58 -0.22 1.79 -2.81
N LYS A 59 0.84 1.82 -3.64
CA LYS A 59 2.12 1.17 -3.35
C LYS A 59 2.78 1.72 -2.08
N SER A 60 2.81 3.04 -1.91
CA SER A 60 3.37 3.66 -0.69
C SER A 60 2.59 3.27 0.58
N ARG A 61 1.27 3.18 0.51
CA ARG A 61 0.44 2.71 1.64
C ARG A 61 0.64 1.21 1.93
N ALA A 62 0.70 0.40 0.88
CA ALA A 62 0.97 -1.03 0.99
C ALA A 62 2.36 -1.28 1.60
N ALA A 63 3.40 -0.60 1.11
CA ALA A 63 4.77 -0.69 1.64
C ALA A 63 4.83 -0.36 3.12
N ARG A 64 4.23 0.76 3.54
CA ARG A 64 4.15 1.12 4.95
C ARG A 64 3.46 0.04 5.79
N ARG A 65 2.30 -0.44 5.34
CA ARG A 65 1.55 -1.46 6.11
C ARG A 65 2.32 -2.78 6.20
N LEU A 66 3.01 -3.17 5.13
CA LEU A 66 3.85 -4.37 5.11
C LEU A 66 5.10 -4.23 5.98
N ALA A 67 5.75 -3.06 5.96
CA ALA A 67 6.92 -2.77 6.79
C ALA A 67 6.61 -2.96 8.29
N HIS A 68 5.46 -2.47 8.74
CA HIS A 68 4.99 -2.67 10.12
C HIS A 68 4.38 -4.06 10.40
N ALA A 69 4.21 -4.90 9.38
CA ALA A 69 3.65 -6.24 9.50
C ALA A 69 4.71 -7.35 9.39
N GLY A 70 6.00 -7.01 9.49
CA GLY A 70 7.11 -7.95 9.48
C GLY A 70 7.85 -8.06 8.14
N ALA A 71 7.51 -7.29 7.11
CA ALA A 71 8.21 -7.39 5.81
C ALA A 71 9.69 -6.94 5.86
N MET A 72 10.11 -6.29 6.95
CA MET A 72 11.50 -5.89 7.21
C MET A 72 12.14 -6.76 8.31
N GLU A 73 11.53 -7.89 8.65
CA GLU A 73 12.03 -8.87 9.62
C GLU A 73 12.46 -10.15 8.87
N PRO A 74 13.46 -10.91 9.39
CA PRO A 74 13.91 -12.15 8.76
C PRO A 74 12.80 -13.18 8.53
N GLU A 75 11.81 -13.22 9.41
CA GLU A 75 10.64 -14.09 9.37
C GLU A 75 9.66 -13.70 8.25
N GLY A 76 9.77 -12.47 7.76
CA GLY A 76 8.93 -11.91 6.71
C GLY A 76 7.49 -11.64 7.15
N VAL A 77 6.63 -11.44 6.16
CA VAL A 77 5.22 -11.10 6.38
C VAL A 77 4.31 -12.30 6.13
N SER A 78 3.40 -12.57 7.07
CA SER A 78 2.43 -13.66 6.95
C SER A 78 1.54 -13.53 5.71
N LEU A 79 1.10 -14.67 5.17
CA LEU A 79 0.15 -14.68 4.03
C LEU A 79 -1.14 -13.92 4.35
N SER A 80 -1.64 -14.01 5.58
CA SER A 80 -2.83 -13.27 6.02
C SER A 80 -2.64 -11.76 5.85
N ASN A 81 -1.51 -11.24 6.32
CA ASN A 81 -1.18 -9.82 6.20
C ASN A 81 -1.02 -9.38 4.73
N GLN A 82 -0.43 -10.23 3.89
CA GLN A 82 -0.35 -9.97 2.44
C GLN A 82 -1.74 -9.87 1.80
N TYR A 83 -2.66 -10.79 2.12
CA TYR A 83 -4.02 -10.76 1.60
C TYR A 83 -4.82 -9.56 2.10
N GLU A 84 -4.63 -9.14 3.35
CA GLU A 84 -5.24 -7.92 3.88
C GLU A 84 -4.77 -6.68 3.11
N VAL A 85 -3.46 -6.54 2.89
CA VAL A 85 -2.86 -5.42 2.15
C VAL A 85 -3.35 -5.39 0.70
N ARG A 86 -3.43 -6.56 0.06
CA ARG A 86 -4.03 -6.72 -1.27
C ARG A 86 -5.44 -6.15 -1.32
N GLY A 87 -6.31 -6.57 -0.39
CA GLY A 87 -7.70 -6.13 -0.33
C GLY A 87 -7.83 -4.63 -0.03
N ALA A 88 -7.05 -4.13 0.93
CA ALA A 88 -7.11 -2.76 1.41
C ALA A 88 -6.60 -1.73 0.39
N HIS A 89 -5.57 -2.07 -0.39
CA HIS A 89 -4.90 -1.15 -1.30
C HIS A 89 -5.06 -1.52 -2.78
N ASN A 90 -5.81 -2.57 -3.09
CA ASN A 90 -6.07 -3.04 -4.46
C ASN A 90 -4.78 -3.32 -5.26
N VAL A 91 -3.71 -3.75 -4.59
CA VAL A 91 -2.43 -4.10 -5.21
C VAL A 91 -2.40 -5.57 -5.62
N THR A 92 -1.72 -5.91 -6.70
CA THR A 92 -1.63 -7.30 -7.19
C THR A 92 -0.61 -8.11 -6.37
N VAL A 93 -0.70 -9.44 -6.43
CA VAL A 93 0.27 -10.31 -5.74
C VAL A 93 1.71 -10.06 -6.20
N PRO A 94 2.03 -9.92 -7.50
CA PRO A 94 3.39 -9.57 -7.93
C PRO A 94 3.91 -8.27 -7.32
N VAL A 95 3.04 -7.25 -7.20
CA VAL A 95 3.39 -5.97 -6.58
C VAL A 95 3.64 -6.12 -5.08
N ILE A 96 2.92 -7.01 -4.38
CA ILE A 96 3.19 -7.29 -2.97
C ILE A 96 4.57 -7.92 -2.80
N LEU A 97 4.90 -8.92 -3.62
CA LEU A 97 6.22 -9.57 -3.58
C LEU A 97 7.33 -8.55 -3.89
N GLU A 98 7.16 -7.73 -4.93
CA GLU A 98 8.07 -6.63 -5.25
C GLU A 98 8.28 -5.69 -4.05
N ILE A 99 7.20 -5.30 -3.37
CA ILE A 99 7.27 -4.44 -2.19
C ILE A 99 8.02 -5.13 -1.05
N VAL A 100 7.75 -6.42 -0.78
CA VAL A 100 8.44 -7.16 0.28
C VAL A 100 9.94 -7.24 0.00
N ASP A 101 10.33 -7.61 -1.22
CA ASP A 101 11.75 -7.67 -1.62
C ASP A 101 12.43 -6.30 -1.49
N THR A 102 11.73 -5.24 -1.91
CA THR A 102 12.20 -3.86 -1.77
C THR A 102 12.41 -3.48 -0.31
N LEU A 103 11.44 -3.78 0.56
CA LEU A 103 11.53 -3.46 1.99
C LEU A 103 12.63 -4.25 2.68
N TRP A 104 12.86 -5.49 2.26
CA TRP A 104 13.98 -6.28 2.77
C TRP A 104 15.33 -5.68 2.35
N ALA A 105 15.50 -5.29 1.09
CA ALA A 105 16.69 -4.58 0.64
C ALA A 105 16.90 -3.25 1.38
N PHE A 106 15.82 -2.51 1.62
CA PHE A 106 15.84 -1.28 2.42
C PHE A 106 16.34 -1.55 3.85
N ARG A 107 15.89 -2.65 4.47
CA ARG A 107 16.32 -3.07 5.80
C ARG A 107 17.80 -3.43 5.85
N LEU A 108 18.35 -4.05 4.81
CA LEU A 108 19.77 -4.40 4.69
C LEU A 108 20.68 -3.16 4.60
N LEU A 109 20.12 -2.01 4.20
CA LEU A 109 20.78 -0.70 4.23
C LEU A 109 20.58 0.04 5.57
N ASP A 110 20.23 -0.70 6.63
CA ASP A 110 19.98 -0.24 7.99
C ASP A 110 18.75 0.67 8.18
N TRP A 111 17.88 0.80 7.17
CA TRP A 111 16.64 1.57 7.29
C TRP A 111 15.58 0.89 8.15
N ALA A 112 14.76 1.69 8.84
CA ALA A 112 13.76 1.21 9.79
C ALA A 112 12.34 1.24 9.22
N PRO A 113 11.41 0.39 9.73
CA PRO A 113 9.99 0.44 9.34
C PRO A 113 9.36 1.82 9.51
N GLY A 114 9.73 2.55 10.56
CA GLY A 114 9.24 3.92 10.82
C GLY A 114 9.62 4.92 9.73
N ASP A 115 10.72 4.69 8.98
CA ASP A 115 11.14 5.60 7.91
C ASP A 115 10.18 5.56 6.70
N THR A 116 9.42 4.46 6.55
CA THR A 116 8.37 4.31 5.53
C THR A 116 7.12 5.19 5.78
N LEU A 117 7.04 5.83 6.97
CA LEU A 117 5.93 6.72 7.31
C LEU A 117 5.99 8.04 6.53
N TYR A 118 7.20 8.47 6.18
CA TYR A 118 7.45 9.74 5.50
C TYR A 118 8.13 9.60 4.14
N LEU A 119 8.69 8.45 3.80
CA LEU A 119 9.17 8.13 2.46
C LEU A 119 8.05 7.56 1.57
N SER A 120 8.05 7.93 0.29
CA SER A 120 7.23 7.27 -0.73
C SER A 120 7.88 5.95 -1.15
N TYR A 121 7.10 5.04 -1.71
CA TYR A 121 7.66 3.78 -2.23
C TYR A 121 8.71 4.03 -3.33
N ASP A 122 8.50 5.04 -4.18
CA ASP A 122 9.46 5.39 -5.23
C ASP A 122 10.78 5.92 -4.64
N ALA A 123 10.72 6.73 -3.56
CA ALA A 123 11.92 7.19 -2.86
C ALA A 123 12.67 6.02 -2.19
N ILE A 124 11.96 5.05 -1.63
CA ILE A 124 12.56 3.83 -1.08
C ILE A 124 13.31 3.07 -2.18
N ARG A 125 12.69 2.90 -3.36
CA ARG A 125 13.33 2.24 -4.51
C ARG A 125 14.57 2.97 -4.97
N GLU A 126 14.54 4.30 -4.97
CA GLU A 126 15.70 5.13 -5.32
C GLU A 126 16.85 4.97 -4.32
N ILE A 127 16.56 5.01 -3.01
CA ILE A 127 17.54 4.77 -1.95
C ILE A 127 18.24 3.43 -2.13
N ILE A 128 17.48 2.37 -2.45
CA ILE A 128 18.03 1.04 -2.68
C ILE A 128 18.89 1.02 -3.94
N ALA A 129 18.42 1.64 -5.03
CA ALA A 129 19.17 1.71 -6.28
C ALA A 129 20.49 2.47 -6.14
N GLN A 130 20.56 3.42 -5.20
CA GLN A 130 21.77 4.17 -4.86
C GLN A 130 22.62 3.49 -3.76
N GLU A 131 22.19 2.33 -3.25
CA GLU A 131 22.81 1.63 -2.12
C GLU A 131 23.03 2.55 -0.89
N GLN A 132 22.13 3.52 -0.70
CA GLN A 132 22.28 4.53 0.32
C GLN A 132 21.93 3.95 1.69
N ARG A 133 22.94 3.83 2.55
CA ARG A 133 22.75 3.48 3.96
C ARG A 133 21.96 4.56 4.70
N ARG A 134 21.19 4.12 5.70
CA ARG A 134 20.45 5.02 6.59
C ARG A 134 21.40 6.02 7.26
N PRO A 135 21.19 7.33 7.10
CA PRO A 135 21.94 8.33 7.87
C PRO A 135 21.71 8.14 9.38
N ALA A 136 22.67 8.58 10.21
CA ALA A 136 22.51 8.56 11.66
C ALA A 136 21.27 9.37 12.11
N ASP A 137 20.97 10.43 11.36
CA ASP A 137 19.82 11.29 11.56
C ASP A 137 18.96 11.40 10.30
N THR A 138 17.66 11.16 10.46
CA THR A 138 16.64 11.25 9.41
C THR A 138 15.65 12.40 9.61
N TRP A 139 15.88 13.30 10.57
CA TRP A 139 15.00 14.46 10.85
C TRP A 139 14.75 15.32 9.61
N SER A 140 15.76 15.50 8.75
CA SER A 140 15.67 16.26 7.51
C SER A 140 14.71 15.65 6.48
N LEU A 141 14.41 14.35 6.59
CA LEU A 141 13.50 13.63 5.70
C LEU A 141 12.05 13.74 6.16
N ILE A 142 11.81 14.18 7.40
CA ILE A 142 10.46 14.31 7.94
C ILE A 142 9.80 15.55 7.33
N PRO A 143 8.64 15.41 6.66
CA PRO A 143 7.95 16.55 6.08
C PRO A 143 7.63 17.61 7.15
N PRO A 144 7.83 18.91 6.87
CA PRO A 144 7.64 19.98 7.86
C PRO A 144 6.28 19.97 8.57
N ARG A 145 5.23 19.49 7.90
CA ARG A 145 3.89 19.33 8.47
C ARG A 145 3.82 18.41 9.70
N PHE A 146 4.72 17.43 9.82
CA PHE A 146 4.81 16.59 11.02
C PHE A 146 5.54 17.31 12.14
N ALA A 147 6.63 18.01 11.81
CA ALA A 147 7.39 18.83 12.77
C ALA A 147 6.55 19.97 13.39
N SER A 148 5.58 20.51 12.66
CA SER A 148 4.70 21.58 13.16
C SER A 148 3.60 21.12 14.13
N SER A 149 3.27 19.82 14.18
CA SER A 149 2.09 19.32 14.91
C SER A 149 2.43 18.41 16.10
N CYS A 150 3.68 17.96 16.19
CA CYS A 150 4.15 17.02 17.19
C CYS A 150 5.34 17.59 17.94
N SER A 151 5.43 17.33 19.25
CA SER A 151 6.63 17.64 20.03
C SER A 151 7.80 16.74 19.59
N PRO A 152 9.06 17.12 19.87
CA PRO A 152 10.21 16.28 19.54
C PRO A 152 10.11 14.86 20.10
N GLY A 153 9.62 14.70 21.33
CA GLY A 153 9.38 13.38 21.94
C GLY A 153 8.28 12.59 21.23
N GLU A 154 7.19 13.24 20.82
CA GLU A 154 6.12 12.59 20.03
C GLU A 154 6.64 12.09 18.66
N LEU A 155 7.55 12.83 18.04
CA LEU A 155 8.16 12.46 16.77
C LEU A 155 9.19 11.33 16.92
N GLU A 156 9.91 11.29 18.04
CA GLU A 156 10.82 10.21 18.38
C GLU A 156 10.05 8.91 18.67
N ASP A 157 8.98 8.97 19.47
CA ASP A 157 8.07 7.84 19.70
C ASP A 157 7.47 7.33 18.39
N PHE A 158 7.03 8.24 17.51
CA PHE A 158 6.52 7.90 16.18
C PHE A 158 7.56 7.19 15.31
N ARG A 159 8.84 7.61 15.37
CA ARG A 159 9.95 6.98 14.64
C ARG A 159 10.16 5.53 15.07
N HIS A 160 9.97 5.26 16.35
CA HIS A 160 10.12 3.93 16.92
C HIS A 160 8.86 3.04 16.78
N GLY A 161 7.82 3.53 16.12
CA GLY A 161 6.57 2.78 15.92
C GLY A 161 5.68 2.73 17.15
N ASN A 162 5.96 3.55 18.17
CA ASN A 162 5.07 3.71 19.31
C ASN A 162 3.87 4.58 18.89
N PRO A 163 2.63 4.18 19.18
CA PRO A 163 1.47 5.00 18.87
C PRO A 163 1.55 6.30 19.66
N THR A 164 1.74 7.42 18.96
CA THR A 164 1.61 8.75 19.56
C THR A 164 0.19 8.89 20.12
N PRO A 165 0.02 9.31 21.39
CA PRO A 165 -1.31 9.60 21.91
C PRO A 165 -1.92 10.72 21.06
N SER A 166 -2.95 10.37 20.29
CA SER A 166 -3.68 11.35 19.50
C SER A 166 -4.24 12.42 20.44
N LYS A 167 -3.82 13.68 20.27
CA LYS A 167 -4.36 14.84 20.99
C LYS A 167 -5.89 15.00 20.83
N ARG A 168 -6.54 14.23 19.94
CA ARG A 168 -8.01 14.16 19.82
C ARG A 168 -8.70 13.40 20.96
N GLN A 169 -7.99 12.72 21.85
CA GLN A 169 -8.62 12.01 22.98
C GLN A 169 -8.81 12.88 24.25
N LYS A 170 -8.34 14.13 24.27
CA LYS A 170 -8.43 15.01 25.46
C LYS A 170 -9.62 15.98 25.47
N GLN A 171 -10.62 15.84 24.58
CA GLN A 171 -11.82 16.69 24.60
C GLN A 171 -13.12 15.98 25.05
N SER A 172 -13.04 14.74 25.58
CA SER A 172 -14.22 13.96 26.00
C SER A 172 -14.36 13.77 27.51
N VAL A 173 -13.66 14.55 28.34
CA VAL A 173 -13.84 14.48 29.80
C VAL A 173 -13.93 15.89 30.33
N HIS A 174 -15.08 16.52 30.17
CA HIS A 174 -15.67 17.56 31.03
C HIS A 174 -17.04 17.94 30.47
N GLN A 175 -18.03 17.10 30.78
CA GLN A 175 -19.40 17.54 31.07
C GLN A 175 -19.87 16.75 32.29
#